data_AF-A0A2I0L261-F1
#
_entry.id   AF-A0A2I0L261-F1
#
_cell.length_a   1.000
_cell.length_b   1.000
_cell.length_c   1.000
_cell.angle_alpha   90.00
_cell.angle_beta   90.00
_cell.angle_gamma   90.00
#
_symmetry.space_group_name_H-M   'P 1'
#
loop_
_entity.id
_entity.type
_entity.pdbx_description
1 polymer ?
#
loop_
_entity_poly.entity_id
_entity_poly.type
_entity_poly.pdbx_seq_one_letter_code
_entity_poly.pdbx_strand_id
1 'polypeptide(L)'
;MATDYRGASSPRWYDFDAFRYVFAANAIVTLYSLFELAVSVWDISRSATLFPEVLQVWFDFGHDQVFAYMLLSAGSAGTELAKTLKGSEACKEETAFCLQADIAVALGFAGFLFIGFSCLLSGFRVACFIIRGSRSHL
;
A
#
# COMPACT_ATOMS: atom_id res chain seq x y z
N MET A 1 -11.12 -26.70 11.13
CA MET A 1 -10.57 -27.26 12.39
C MET A 1 -10.56 -26.11 13.38
N ALA A 2 -11.54 -26.05 14.28
CA ALA A 2 -11.67 -24.98 15.26
C ALA A 2 -10.85 -25.36 16.49
N THR A 3 -9.75 -24.64 16.74
CA THR A 3 -8.91 -24.83 17.93
C THR A 3 -9.35 -23.88 19.04
N ASP A 4 -9.94 -24.50 20.06
CA ASP A 4 -9.87 -24.23 21.50
C ASP A 4 -9.50 -22.81 21.99
N TYR A 5 -10.51 -22.03 22.43
CA TYR A 5 -10.37 -20.71 23.07
C TYR A 5 -10.26 -20.84 24.59
N ARG A 6 -9.16 -21.41 25.11
CA ARG A 6 -8.88 -21.45 26.55
C ARG A 6 -7.51 -20.86 26.87
N GLY A 7 -7.48 -19.53 26.99
CA GLY A 7 -6.39 -18.74 27.55
C GLY A 7 -6.65 -17.25 27.38
N ALA A 8 -6.83 -16.53 28.48
CA ALA A 8 -7.20 -15.11 28.51
C ALA A 8 -6.10 -14.18 27.95
N SER A 9 -6.11 -13.98 26.64
CA SER A 9 -5.36 -12.91 25.97
C SER A 9 -6.23 -12.30 24.86
N SER A 10 -6.42 -10.97 24.92
CA SER A 10 -7.14 -10.20 23.89
C SER A 10 -6.58 -10.53 22.49
N PRO A 11 -7.45 -10.74 21.48
CA PRO A 11 -7.02 -11.13 20.13
C PRO A 11 -6.06 -10.10 19.54
N ARG A 12 -4.93 -10.56 18.98
CA ARG A 12 -3.90 -9.68 18.42
C ARG A 12 -3.97 -9.70 16.89
N TRP A 13 -3.64 -8.58 16.27
CA TRP A 13 -3.75 -8.44 14.80
C TRP A 13 -2.85 -9.43 14.05
N TYR A 14 -1.71 -9.83 14.63
CA TYR A 14 -0.80 -10.76 14.00
C TYR A 14 -1.21 -12.23 14.13
N ASP A 15 -2.27 -12.54 14.87
CA ASP A 15 -2.83 -13.90 14.89
C ASP A 15 -3.56 -14.22 13.58
N PHE A 16 -3.84 -13.19 12.77
CA PHE A 16 -4.56 -13.31 11.52
C PHE A 16 -3.66 -13.02 10.32
N ASP A 17 -3.56 -13.99 9.41
CA ASP A 17 -2.70 -13.88 8.22
C ASP A 17 -3.09 -12.72 7.29
N ALA A 18 -4.38 -12.40 7.16
CA ALA A 18 -4.81 -11.29 6.33
C ALA A 18 -4.35 -9.93 6.90
N PHE A 19 -4.39 -9.72 8.21
CA PHE A 19 -3.89 -8.49 8.83
C PHE A 19 -2.36 -8.41 8.78
N ARG A 20 -1.65 -9.54 8.91
CA ARG A 20 -0.20 -9.59 8.64
C ARG A 20 0.12 -9.19 7.21
N TYR A 21 -0.66 -9.65 6.24
CA TYR A 21 -0.49 -9.27 4.84
C TYR A 21 -0.77 -7.78 4.60
N VAL A 22 -1.87 -7.23 5.15
CA VAL A 22 -2.16 -5.79 5.12
C VAL A 22 -1.00 -4.99 5.69
N PHE A 23 -0.49 -5.37 6.87
CA PHE A 23 0.62 -4.69 7.51
C PHE A 23 1.88 -4.74 6.64
N ALA A 24 2.26 -5.92 6.16
CA ALA A 24 3.45 -6.10 5.33
C ALA A 24 3.37 -5.31 4.01
N ALA A 25 2.23 -5.37 3.32
CA ALA A 25 2.03 -4.63 2.07
C ALA A 25 2.13 -3.11 2.30
N ASN A 26 1.46 -2.58 3.32
CA ASN A 26 1.53 -1.16 3.64
C ASN A 26 2.94 -0.73 4.08
N ALA A 27 3.65 -1.57 4.84
CA ALA A 27 5.02 -1.30 5.25
C ALA A 27 5.99 -1.24 4.05
N ILE A 28 5.90 -2.20 3.12
CA ILE A 28 6.72 -2.22 1.89
C ILE A 28 6.49 -0.94 1.10
N VAL A 29 5.22 -0.58 0.83
CA VAL A 29 4.91 0.62 0.06
C VAL A 29 5.36 1.88 0.78
N THR A 30 5.17 1.98 2.10
CA THR A 30 5.63 3.15 2.87
C THR A 30 7.13 3.33 2.78
N LEU A 31 7.91 2.24 2.95
CA LEU A 31 9.36 2.28 2.84
C LEU A 31 9.81 2.68 1.43
N TYR A 32 9.13 2.16 0.41
CA TYR A 32 9.39 2.50 -0.98
C TYR A 32 9.11 3.98 -1.26
N SER A 33 7.94 4.50 -0.86
CA SER A 33 7.59 5.91 -1.06
C SER A 33 8.53 6.86 -0.30
N LEU A 34 9.01 6.48 0.89
CA LEU A 34 10.03 7.25 1.61
C LEU A 34 11.37 7.26 0.86
N PHE A 35 11.76 6.12 0.28
CA PHE A 35 12.96 6.03 -0.55
C PHE A 35 12.83 6.92 -1.79
N GLU A 36 11.72 6.86 -2.53
CA GLU A 36 11.47 7.73 -3.68
C GLU A 36 11.45 9.21 -3.32
N LEU A 37 10.86 9.56 -2.18
CA LEU A 37 10.86 10.93 -1.68
C LEU A 37 12.29 11.39 -1.37
N ALA A 38 13.10 10.55 -0.71
CA ALA A 38 14.49 10.87 -0.40
C ALA A 38 15.33 11.06 -1.68
N VAL A 39 15.15 10.18 -2.67
CA VAL A 39 15.78 10.29 -3.99
C VAL A 39 15.34 11.58 -4.69
N SER A 40 14.05 11.90 -4.68
CA SER A 40 13.51 13.11 -5.31
C SER A 40 14.07 14.39 -4.66
N VAL A 41 14.14 14.42 -3.32
CA VAL A 41 14.74 15.53 -2.58
C VAL A 41 16.24 15.64 -2.89
N TRP A 42 16.94 14.51 -2.97
CA TRP A 42 18.35 14.47 -3.33
C TRP A 42 18.59 15.04 -4.74
N ASP A 43 17.83 14.60 -5.74
CA ASP A 43 17.94 15.05 -7.12
C ASP A 43 17.68 16.57 -7.24
N ILE A 44 16.67 17.10 -6.54
CA ILE A 44 16.40 18.54 -6.46
C ILE A 44 17.58 19.29 -5.82
N SER A 45 18.13 18.75 -4.73
CA SER A 45 19.22 19.40 -3.99
C SER A 45 20.55 19.43 -4.75
N ARG A 46 20.83 18.41 -5.57
CA ARG A 46 22.09 18.24 -6.30
C ARG A 46 22.00 18.65 -7.77
N SER A 47 20.80 18.94 -8.29
CA SER A 47 20.55 19.23 -9.72
C SER A 47 21.17 18.18 -10.66
N ALA A 48 21.27 16.93 -10.19
CA ALA A 48 21.87 15.82 -10.91
C ALA A 48 20.90 14.64 -10.80
N THR A 49 20.53 14.07 -11.94
CA THR A 49 19.61 12.93 -12.02
C THR A 49 20.36 11.64 -11.72
N LEU A 50 19.91 10.87 -10.74
CA LEU A 50 20.49 9.56 -10.41
C LEU A 50 20.31 8.51 -11.52
N PHE A 51 19.27 8.63 -12.34
CA PHE A 51 18.96 7.69 -13.41
C PHE A 51 18.78 8.37 -14.78
N PRO A 52 19.12 7.67 -15.89
CA PRO A 52 18.68 8.07 -17.23
C PRO A 52 17.16 8.15 -17.30
N GLU A 53 16.64 9.15 -18.01
CA GLU A 53 15.22 9.49 -18.12
C GLU A 53 14.33 8.29 -18.50
N VAL A 54 14.81 7.45 -19.42
CA VAL A 54 14.09 6.24 -19.88
C VAL A 54 13.91 5.24 -18.74
N LEU A 55 14.99 4.96 -17.99
CA LEU A 55 14.95 4.00 -16.89
C LEU A 55 14.03 4.51 -15.78
N GLN A 56 14.06 5.81 -15.48
CA GLN A 56 13.22 6.39 -14.45
C GLN A 56 11.73 6.30 -14.79
N VAL A 57 11.33 6.60 -16.03
CA VAL A 57 9.92 6.56 -16.44
C VAL A 57 9.34 5.14 -16.36
N TRP A 58 10.09 4.14 -16.82
CA TRP A 58 9.64 2.74 -16.75
C TRP A 58 9.69 2.16 -15.34
N PHE A 59 10.69 2.56 -14.54
CA PHE A 59 10.82 2.14 -13.15
C PHE A 59 9.65 2.67 -12.30
N ASP A 60 9.39 3.98 -12.35
CA ASP A 60 8.27 4.62 -11.64
C ASP A 60 6.95 3.93 -12.01
N PHE A 61 6.67 3.75 -13.31
CA PHE A 61 5.42 3.14 -13.76
C PHE A 61 5.28 1.67 -13.34
N GLY A 62 6.34 0.87 -13.48
CA GLY A 62 6.30 -0.54 -13.15
C GLY A 62 6.05 -0.80 -11.66
N HIS A 63 6.77 -0.07 -10.80
CA HIS A 63 6.66 -0.22 -9.36
C HIS A 63 5.34 0.33 -8.81
N ASP A 64 4.90 1.51 -9.27
CA ASP A 64 3.61 2.10 -8.90
C ASP A 64 2.47 1.09 -9.13
N GLN A 65 2.43 0.45 -10.31
CA GLN A 65 1.39 -0.51 -10.66
C GLN A 65 1.42 -1.74 -9.74
N VAL A 66 2.61 -2.34 -9.55
CA VAL A 66 2.76 -3.53 -8.68
C VAL A 66 2.32 -3.21 -7.25
N PHE A 67 2.69 -2.04 -6.72
CA PHE A 67 2.32 -1.63 -5.37
C PHE A 67 0.84 -1.29 -5.24
N ALA A 68 0.22 -0.66 -6.25
CA ALA A 68 -1.21 -0.44 -6.28
C ALA A 68 -2.00 -1.76 -6.21
N TYR A 69 -1.64 -2.75 -7.04
CA TYR A 69 -2.29 -4.07 -7.01
C TYR A 69 -2.07 -4.81 -5.70
N MET A 70 -0.87 -4.72 -5.12
CA MET A 70 -0.56 -5.33 -3.83
C MET A 70 -1.39 -4.72 -2.70
N LEU A 71 -1.50 -3.39 -2.62
CA LEU A 71 -2.32 -2.72 -1.60
C LEU A 71 -3.81 -3.01 -1.79
N LEU A 72 -4.31 -3.03 -3.02
CA LEU A 72 -5.70 -3.37 -3.31
C LEU A 72 -6.03 -4.81 -2.88
N SER A 73 -5.13 -5.76 -3.20
CA SER A 73 -5.24 -7.16 -2.80
C SER A 73 -5.24 -7.31 -1.27
N ALA A 74 -4.29 -6.66 -0.59
CA ALA A 74 -4.17 -6.72 0.85
C ALA A 74 -5.37 -6.08 1.55
N GLY A 75 -5.79 -4.88 1.11
CA GLY A 75 -6.97 -4.18 1.63
C GLY A 75 -8.27 -5.00 1.47
N SER A 76 -8.42 -5.70 0.34
CA SER A 76 -9.57 -6.59 0.12
C SER A 76 -9.58 -7.78 1.09
N ALA A 77 -8.43 -8.43 1.29
CA ALA A 77 -8.29 -9.52 2.27
C ALA A 77 -8.53 -9.05 3.71
N GLY A 78 -7.99 -7.88 4.08
CA GLY A 78 -8.21 -7.27 5.39
C GLY A 78 -9.67 -6.90 5.64
N THR A 79 -10.37 -6.42 4.61
CA THR A 79 -11.80 -6.08 4.68
C THR A 79 -12.66 -7.31 4.93
N GLU A 80 -12.39 -8.41 4.23
CA GLU A 80 -13.15 -9.65 4.39
C GLU A 80 -12.97 -10.24 5.80
N LEU A 81 -11.74 -10.22 6.30
CA LEU A 81 -11.46 -10.62 7.68
C LEU A 81 -12.14 -9.68 8.68
N ALA A 82 -12.07 -8.36 8.50
CA ALA A 82 -12.72 -7.39 9.38
C ALA A 82 -14.25 -7.60 9.43
N LYS A 83 -14.88 -7.87 8.29
CA LYS A 83 -16.31 -8.23 8.21
C LYS A 83 -16.62 -9.52 8.95
N THR A 84 -15.80 -10.56 8.75
CA THR A 84 -15.95 -11.86 9.42
C THR A 84 -15.85 -11.71 10.94
N LEU A 85 -14.86 -10.96 11.43
CA LEU A 85 -14.67 -10.69 12.85
C LEU A 85 -15.84 -9.88 13.43
N LYS A 86 -16.35 -8.89 12.70
CA LYS A 86 -17.52 -8.09 13.12
C LYS A 86 -18.80 -8.92 13.28
N GLY A 87 -18.94 -10.00 12.51
CA GLY A 87 -20.03 -10.97 12.65
C GLY A 87 -19.84 -11.99 13.78
N SER A 88 -18.65 -12.06 14.39
CA SER A 88 -18.30 -13.02 15.43
C SER A 88 -18.47 -12.45 16.85
N GLU A 89 -18.59 -13.33 17.86
CA GLU A 89 -18.70 -12.93 19.27
C GLU A 89 -17.44 -12.21 19.79
N ALA A 90 -16.28 -12.42 19.16
CA ALA A 90 -15.03 -11.73 19.51
C ALA A 90 -15.16 -10.20 19.43
N CYS A 91 -15.99 -9.69 18.53
CA CYS A 91 -16.22 -8.26 18.36
C CYS A 91 -17.24 -7.67 19.35
N LYS A 92 -18.08 -8.53 19.96
CA LYS A 92 -19.00 -8.11 21.04
C LYS A 92 -18.26 -7.92 22.36
N GLU A 93 -17.24 -8.72 22.62
CA GLU A 93 -16.43 -8.61 23.84
C GLU A 93 -15.32 -7.55 23.71
N GLU A 94 -14.70 -7.42 22.53
CA GLU A 94 -13.55 -6.54 22.28
C GLU A 94 -13.81 -5.51 21.17
N THR A 95 -14.76 -4.60 21.41
CA THR A 95 -15.17 -3.55 20.44
C THR A 95 -14.00 -2.69 19.95
N ALA A 96 -13.02 -2.42 20.80
CA ALA A 96 -11.87 -1.57 20.47
C ALA A 96 -10.97 -2.20 19.38
N PHE A 97 -10.75 -3.51 19.43
CA PHE A 97 -9.94 -4.23 18.45
C PHE A 97 -10.57 -4.16 17.06
N CYS A 98 -11.88 -4.38 16.96
CA CYS A 98 -12.60 -4.29 15.70
C CYS A 98 -12.61 -2.87 15.10
N LEU A 99 -12.82 -1.85 15.95
CA LEU A 99 -12.77 -0.46 15.49
C LEU A 99 -11.37 -0.10 14.96
N GLN A 100 -10.32 -0.53 15.66
CA GLN A 100 -8.94 -0.32 15.24
C GLN A 100 -8.64 -1.05 13.91
N ALA A 101 -9.12 -2.28 13.73
CA ALA A 101 -8.96 -3.03 12.49
C ALA A 101 -9.64 -2.34 11.31
N ASP A 102 -10.87 -1.84 11.49
CA ASP A 102 -11.62 -1.12 10.46
C ASP A 102 -10.90 0.17 10.03
N ILE A 103 -10.41 0.95 11.01
CA ILE A 103 -9.61 2.16 10.75
C ILE A 103 -8.31 1.80 10.02
N ALA A 104 -7.62 0.73 10.42
CA ALA A 104 -6.38 0.31 9.77
C ALA A 104 -6.59 -0.11 8.31
N VAL A 105 -7.66 -0.85 8.01
CA VAL A 105 -8.02 -1.24 6.64
C VAL A 105 -8.38 0.00 5.82
N ALA A 106 -9.15 0.95 6.39
CA ALA A 106 -9.50 2.20 5.73
C ALA A 106 -8.26 3.05 5.38
N LEU A 107 -7.29 3.17 6.30
CA LEU A 107 -6.02 3.84 6.05
C LEU A 107 -5.21 3.15 4.95
N GLY A 108 -5.25 1.81 4.89
CA GLY A 108 -4.65 1.05 3.80
C GLY A 108 -5.23 1.38 2.43
N PHE A 109 -6.56 1.56 2.33
CA PHE A 109 -7.20 2.03 1.10
C PHE A 109 -6.84 3.49 0.76
N ALA A 110 -6.66 4.35 1.77
CA ALA A 110 -6.16 5.70 1.53
C ALA A 110 -4.75 5.68 0.91
N GLY A 111 -3.88 4.79 1.40
CA GLY A 111 -2.58 4.53 0.78
C GLY A 111 -2.69 4.02 -0.66
N PHE A 112 -3.61 3.08 -0.92
CA PHE A 112 -3.90 2.59 -2.28
C PHE A 112 -4.34 3.73 -3.21
N LEU A 113 -5.21 4.64 -2.77
CA LEU A 113 -5.64 5.78 -3.59
C LEU A 113 -4.48 6.71 -3.94
N PHE A 114 -3.56 6.94 -3.01
CA PHE A 114 -2.37 7.76 -3.26
C PHE A 114 -1.45 7.13 -4.32
N ILE A 115 -1.14 5.84 -4.18
CA ILE A 115 -0.34 5.12 -5.19
C ILE A 115 -1.10 4.96 -6.50
N GLY A 116 -2.41 4.74 -6.47
CA GLY A 116 -3.25 4.69 -7.65
C GLY A 116 -3.22 5.99 -8.45
N PHE A 117 -3.19 7.14 -7.76
CA PHE A 117 -2.95 8.42 -8.41
C PHE A 117 -1.53 8.53 -8.99
N SER A 118 -0.52 8.02 -8.28
CA SER A 118 0.85 7.91 -8.80
C SER A 118 0.89 7.09 -10.10
N CYS A 119 0.22 5.93 -10.17
CA CYS A 119 0.09 5.11 -11.39
C CYS A 119 -0.46 5.89 -12.59
N LEU A 120 -1.45 6.76 -12.36
CA LEU A 120 -2.03 7.58 -13.43
C LEU A 120 -1.02 8.61 -13.95
N LEU A 121 -0.28 9.26 -13.05
CA LEU A 121 0.75 10.22 -13.41
C LEU A 121 1.95 9.56 -14.09
N SER A 122 2.44 8.43 -13.57
CA SER A 122 3.52 7.66 -14.20
C SER A 122 3.10 7.08 -15.54
N GLY A 123 1.86 6.58 -15.67
CA GLY A 123 1.29 6.13 -16.95
C GLY A 123 1.17 7.26 -17.98
N PHE A 124 0.76 8.45 -17.56
CA PHE A 124 0.75 9.63 -18.43
C PHE A 124 2.16 9.99 -18.92
N ARG A 125 3.17 9.95 -18.03
CA ARG A 125 4.58 10.19 -18.40
C ARG A 125 5.09 9.16 -19.41
N VAL A 126 4.78 7.88 -19.24
CA VAL A 126 5.12 6.82 -20.21
C VAL A 126 4.49 7.11 -21.57
N ALA A 127 3.19 7.47 -21.61
CA ALA A 127 2.51 7.80 -22.85
C ALA A 127 3.15 8.99 -23.58
N CYS A 128 3.47 10.07 -22.86
CA CYS A 128 4.19 11.21 -23.43
C CYS A 128 5.58 10.81 -23.95
N PHE A 129 6.33 10.00 -23.19
CA PHE A 129 7.64 9.52 -23.59
C PHE A 129 7.58 8.69 -24.87
N ILE A 130 6.60 7.80 -25.02
CA ILE A 130 6.42 7.00 -26.26
C ILE A 130 6.06 7.88 -27.46
N ILE A 131 5.20 8.89 -27.27
CA ILE A 131 4.71 9.73 -28.37
C ILE A 131 5.76 10.76 -28.82
N ARG A 132 6.55 11.31 -27.89
CA ARG A 132 7.43 12.46 -28.14
C ARG A 132 8.92 12.19 -27.99
N GLY A 133 9.32 11.08 -27.36
CA GLY A 133 10.71 10.79 -27.01
C GLY A 133 11.27 11.61 -25.84
N SER A 134 10.42 12.37 -25.13
CA SER A 134 10.78 13.22 -23.97
C SER A 134 9.69 13.15 -22.90
N ARG A 135 10.07 13.25 -21.62
CA ARG A 135 9.20 13.11 -20.43
C ARG A 135 8.35 14.35 -20.14
N SER A 136 8.58 15.51 -20.78
CA SER A 136 7.86 16.77 -20.47
C SER A 136 7.31 17.52 -21.68
N HIS A 137 6.21 18.25 -21.44
CA HIS A 137 5.55 19.16 -22.38
C HIS A 137 6.29 20.50 -22.50
N LEU A 138 7.61 20.46 -22.74
CA LEU A 138 8.48 21.61 -23.00
C LEU A 138 9.49 21.24 -24.08
#